data_AF-A0A5R2MWW8-F1
#
_entry.id   AF-A0A5R2MWW8-F1
#
_cell.length_a   1.000
_cell.length_b   1.000
_cell.length_c   1.000
_cell.angle_alpha   90.00
_cell.angle_beta   90.00
_cell.angle_gamma   90.00
#
_symmetry.space_group_name_H-M   'P 1'
#
loop_
_entity.id
_entity.type
_entity.pdbx_description
1 polymer ?
#
loop_
_entity_poly.entity_id
_entity_poly.type
_entity_poly.pdbx_seq_one_letter_code
_entity_poly.pdbx_strand_id
1 'polypeptide(L)' 'MPEHDLTTAGADQDLPLLRDAAREAGLIAMRYFGNNPQVWMKGGTSPVSEADHAADAYLRQTLLAARPDYGWLSEETADD' A
#
# COMPACT_ATOMS: atom_id res chain seq x y z
N MET A 1 8.15 -8.78 -28.51
CA MET A 1 7.68 -8.29 -27.21
C MET A 1 8.44 -9.10 -26.19
N PRO A 2 9.44 -8.57 -25.47
CA PRO A 2 10.16 -9.40 -24.52
C PRO A 2 9.23 -9.63 -23.33
N GLU A 3 8.88 -10.88 -23.12
CA GLU A 3 8.24 -11.36 -21.90
C GLU A 3 9.12 -10.98 -20.69
N HIS A 4 8.54 -10.22 -19.75
CA HIS A 4 9.19 -9.94 -18.47
C HIS A 4 9.43 -11.27 -17.76
N ASP A 5 10.71 -11.61 -17.61
CA ASP A 5 11.22 -12.76 -16.87
C ASP A 5 11.00 -12.52 -15.36
N LEU A 6 9.73 -12.46 -14.94
CA LEU A 6 9.30 -12.49 -13.54
C LEU A 6 9.51 -13.91 -13.04
N THR A 7 10.78 -14.28 -12.89
CA THR A 7 11.15 -15.59 -12.37
C THR A 7 10.62 -15.72 -10.94
N THR A 8 10.17 -16.92 -10.58
CA THR A 8 9.70 -17.31 -9.23
C THR A 8 10.62 -16.83 -8.10
N ALA A 9 11.91 -16.64 -8.40
CA ALA A 9 12.92 -16.12 -7.47
C ALA A 9 12.65 -14.69 -6.96
N GLY A 10 12.02 -13.81 -7.76
CA GLY A 10 11.63 -12.47 -7.31
C GLY A 10 10.44 -12.52 -6.34
N ALA A 11 9.44 -13.34 -6.67
CA ALA A 11 8.25 -13.54 -5.85
C ALA A 11 8.59 -14.12 -4.46
N ASP A 12 9.56 -15.03 -4.37
CA ASP A 12 10.01 -15.64 -3.11
C ASP A 12 10.64 -14.61 -2.15
N GLN A 13 11.28 -13.57 -2.69
CA GLN A 13 11.86 -12.47 -1.89
C GLN A 13 10.84 -11.38 -1.57
N ASP A 14 9.84 -11.19 -2.43
CA ASP A 14 8.82 -10.17 -2.26
C ASP A 14 7.77 -10.59 -1.22
N LEU A 15 7.47 -11.88 -1.08
CA LEU A 15 6.46 -12.35 -0.12
C LEU A 15 6.81 -12.02 1.35
N PRO A 16 8.03 -12.26 1.86
CA PRO A 16 8.42 -11.80 3.20
C PRO A 16 8.32 -10.28 3.36
N LEU A 17 8.79 -9.52 2.37
CA LEU A 17 8.74 -8.05 2.35
C LEU A 17 7.30 -7.53 2.45
N LEU A 18 6.39 -8.07 1.62
CA LEU A 18 4.98 -7.70 1.61
C LEU A 18 4.30 -8.03 2.94
N ARG A 19 4.61 -9.19 3.53
CA ARG A 19 4.06 -9.60 4.81
C ARG A 19 4.47 -8.66 5.94
N ASP A 20 5.73 -8.24 5.96
CA ASP A 20 6.24 -7.34 6.98
C ASP A 20 5.69 -5.92 6.81
N ALA A 21 5.67 -5.41 5.58
CA ALA A 21 5.05 -4.12 5.26
C ALA A 21 3.55 -4.10 5.60
N ALA A 22 2.80 -5.16 5.27
CA ALA A 22 1.38 -5.26 5.60
C ALA A 22 1.12 -5.28 7.11
N ARG A 23 1.99 -5.93 7.89
CA ARG A 23 1.87 -5.94 9.36
C ARG A 23 2.05 -4.54 9.94
N GLU A 24 3.07 -3.82 9.50
CA GLU A 24 3.33 -2.45 9.97
C GLU A 24 2.23 -1.47 9.52
N ALA A 25 1.75 -1.59 8.27
CA ALA A 25 0.60 -0.82 7.80
C ALA A 25 -0.65 -1.08 8.66
N GLY A 26 -0.89 -2.34 9.04
CA GLY A 26 -1.96 -2.70 9.98
C GLY A 26 -1.79 -2.07 11.35
N LEU A 27 -0.57 -2.02 11.89
CA LEU A 27 -0.28 -1.33 13.16
C LEU A 27 -0.53 0.18 13.06
N ILE A 28 -0.20 0.80 11.93
CA ILE A 28 -0.50 2.21 11.67
C ILE A 28 -2.01 2.44 11.62
N ALA A 29 -2.74 1.64 10.86
CA ALA A 29 -4.20 1.74 10.75
C ALA A 29 -4.88 1.56 12.12
N MET A 30 -4.41 0.62 12.94
CA MET A 30 -4.95 0.38 14.28
C MET A 30 -4.80 1.56 15.24
N ARG A 31 -3.89 2.52 14.99
CA ARG A 31 -3.80 3.75 15.79
C ARG A 31 -5.01 4.66 15.63
N TYR A 32 -5.73 4.54 14.52
CA TYR A 32 -6.95 5.31 14.26
C TYR A 32 -8.21 4.59 14.75
N PHE A 33 -8.14 3.28 14.96
CA PHE A 33 -9.27 2.49 15.42
C PHE A 33 -9.78 2.98 16.79
N GLY A 34 -11.07 3.28 16.89
CA GLY A 34 -11.69 3.82 18.11
C GLY A 34 -11.40 5.29 18.41
N ASN A 35 -10.61 5.99 17.57
CA ASN A 35 -10.19 7.37 17.77
C ASN A 35 -10.93 8.38 16.86
N ASN A 36 -12.06 7.98 16.27
CA ASN A 36 -12.89 8.82 15.41
C ASN A 36 -12.10 9.53 14.28
N PRO A 37 -11.43 8.77 13.40
CA PRO A 37 -10.64 9.34 12.31
C PRO A 37 -11.52 10.12 11.35
N GLN A 38 -10.91 11.08 10.64
CA GLN A 38 -11.59 11.74 9.53
C GLN A 38 -11.87 10.73 8.43
N VAL A 39 -13.09 10.80 7.88
CA VAL A 39 -13.58 9.95 6.79
C VAL A 39 -14.11 10.84 5.67
N TRP A 40 -13.73 10.53 4.45
CA TRP A 40 -14.17 11.15 3.21
C TRP A 40 -14.94 10.14 2.35
N MET A 41 -15.86 10.62 1.51
CA MET A 41 -16.60 9.78 0.57
C MET A 41 -16.01 9.93 -0.83
N LYS A 42 -15.18 8.97 -1.25
CA LYS A 42 -14.63 8.90 -2.59
C LYS A 42 -15.73 8.54 -3.60
N GLY A 43 -15.83 9.34 -4.67
CA GLY A 43 -16.91 9.21 -5.65
C GLY A 43 -18.33 9.36 -5.06
N GLY A 44 -18.46 9.84 -3.83
CA GLY A 44 -19.72 9.91 -3.09
C GLY A 44 -20.24 8.58 -2.55
N THR A 45 -19.57 7.44 -2.80
CA THR A 45 -20.09 6.10 -2.48
C THR A 45 -19.16 5.23 -1.65
N SER A 46 -17.86 5.51 -1.64
CA SER A 46 -16.87 4.66 -0.95
C SER A 46 -16.19 5.46 0.16
N PRO A 47 -16.32 5.07 1.45
CA PRO A 47 -15.64 5.75 2.53
C PRO A 47 -14.13 5.45 2.49
N VAL A 48 -13.32 6.49 2.65
CA VAL A 48 -11.86 6.44 2.83
C VAL A 48 -11.53 7.24 4.08
N SER A 49 -10.64 6.75 4.94
CA SER A 49 -10.28 7.37 6.20
C SER A 49 -8.82 7.80 6.26
N GLU A 50 -8.45 8.55 7.31
CA GLU A 50 -7.05 8.88 7.61
C GLU A 50 -6.18 7.64 7.76
N ALA A 51 -6.76 6.53 8.24
CA ALA A 51 -6.06 5.27 8.39
C ALA A 51 -5.64 4.70 7.02
N ASP A 52 -6.52 4.80 6.02
CA ASP A 52 -6.28 4.30 4.68
C ASP A 52 -5.15 5.08 3.99
N HIS A 53 -5.21 6.42 4.07
CA HIS A 53 -4.14 7.28 3.53
C HIS A 53 -2.80 7.08 4.26
N ALA A 54 -2.81 6.91 5.58
CA ALA A 54 -1.59 6.68 6.35
C ALA A 54 -0.95 5.32 6.01
N ALA A 55 -1.77 4.27 5.83
CA ALA A 55 -1.31 2.96 5.40
C ALA A 55 -0.74 3.01 3.97
N ASP A 56 -1.44 3.64 3.04
CA ASP A 56 -1.01 3.79 1.64
C ASP A 56 0.35 4.50 1.54
N ALA A 57 0.51 5.65 2.21
CA ALA A 57 1.75 6.41 2.21
C ALA A 57 2.93 5.58 2.76
N TYR A 58 2.71 4.85 3.85
CA TYR A 58 3.73 3.97 4.43
C TYR A 58 4.11 2.84 3.49
N LEU A 59 3.13 2.16 2.88
CA LEU A 59 3.38 1.04 1.97
C LEU A 59 4.12 1.52 0.73
N ARG A 60 3.69 2.63 0.11
CA ARG A 60 4.34 3.23 -1.05
C ARG A 60 5.80 3.54 -0.75
N GLN A 61 6.06 4.24 0.36
CA GLN A 61 7.43 4.60 0.74
C GLN A 61 8.30 3.36 0.99
N THR A 62 7.79 2.40 1.77
CA THR A 62 8.56 1.23 2.19
C THR A 62 8.86 0.29 1.03
N LEU A 63 7.85 -0.01 0.21
CA LEU A 63 7.97 -0.98 -0.88
C LEU A 63 8.78 -0.42 -2.05
N LEU A 64 8.59 0.85 -2.43
CA LEU A 64 9.41 1.47 -3.48
C LEU A 64 10.86 1.72 -3.04
N ALA A 65 11.12 1.93 -1.75
CA ALA A 65 12.50 1.98 -1.26
C ALA A 65 13.20 0.61 -1.37
N ALA A 66 12.48 -0.50 -1.14
CA ALA A 66 13.01 -1.85 -1.23
C ALA A 66 13.06 -2.40 -2.67
N ARG A 67 12.21 -1.87 -3.57
CA ARG A 67 12.07 -2.24 -4.99
C ARG A 67 11.94 -0.97 -5.84
N PRO A 68 13.04 -0.22 -6.05
CA PRO A 68 12.99 1.07 -6.76
C PRO A 68 12.58 0.96 -8.23
N ASP A 69 12.72 -0.23 -8.83
CA ASP A 69 12.34 -0.49 -10.22
C ASP A 69 10.85 -0.82 -10.39
N TYR A 70 10.08 -0.94 -9.30
CA TYR A 70 8.65 -1.26 -9.35
C TYR A 70 7.80 0.02 -9.44
N GLY A 71 6.64 -0.09 -10.08
CA GLY A 71 5.62 0.96 -10.08
C GLY A 71 4.74 0.92 -8.83
N TRP A 72 4.00 2.00 -8.58
CA TRP A 72 2.97 2.06 -7.55
C TRP A 72 1.63 2.35 -8.18
N LEU A 73 0.68 1.44 -7.98
CA LEU A 73 -0.71 1.62 -8.34
C LEU A 73 -1.53 1.37 -7.08
N SER A 74 -2.28 2.38 -6.67
CA SER A 74 -3.16 2.32 -5.50
C SER A 74 -4.43 3.05 -5.84
N GLU A 75 -5.56 2.55 -5.30
CA GLU A 75 -6.83 3.25 -5.40
C GLU A 75 -6.70 4.70 -4.87
N GLU A 76 -5.85 4.94 -3.88
CA GLU A 76 -5.67 6.25 -3.23
C GLU A 76 -4.69 7.19 -3.94
N THR A 77 -4.06 6.74 -5.03
CA THR A 77 -3.28 7.59 -5.91
C THR A 77 -4.18 8.01 -7.08
N ALA A 78 -4.32 9.32 -7.32
CA ALA A 78 -4.99 9.79 -8.53
C ALA A 78 -4.18 9.34 -9.76
N ASP A 79 -4.82 8.69 -10.72
CA ASP A 79 -4.23 8.42 -12.02
C ASP A 79 -4.00 9.78 -12.73
N ASP A 80 -2.74 10.09 -13.10
CA ASP A 80 -2.41 11.20 -13.99
C ASP A 80 -2.68 10.84 -15.46
#